data_AF-A0AB73NKG3-F1
#
_entry.id   AF-A0AB73NKG3-F1
#
_cell.length_a   1.000
_cell.length_b   1.000
_cell.length_c   1.000
_cell.angle_alpha   90.00
_cell.angle_beta   90.00
_cell.angle_gamma   90.00
#
_symmetry.space_group_name_H-M   'P 1'
#
loop_
_entity.id
_entity.type
_entity.pdbx_description
1 polymer ?
#
loop_
_entity_poly.entity_id
_entity_poly.type
_entity_poly.pdbx_seq_one_letter_code
_entity_poly.pdbx_strand_id
1 'polypeptide(L)'
;MAEMAKKHQLIIEYENVADLRAKLKEEQRNLIGTRTFDVFRPVAIQNEEIIAINKQYFTEDDFDKTMLEPLRAIYVAEGKFLTESTIHESLKKIALNVFGVTKNKDLMQEQLLQVQEAYQAFKDLYLRLYEERVSKIAKER
;
A
#
# COMPACT_ATOMS: atom_id res chain seq x y z
N MET A 1 -24.14 -35.44 -31.50
CA MET A 1 -22.74 -35.47 -31.99
C MET A 1 -22.16 -34.07 -32.20
N ALA A 2 -22.86 -33.13 -32.86
CA ALA A 2 -22.34 -31.78 -33.14
C ALA A 2 -22.13 -30.86 -31.91
N GLU A 3 -22.97 -31.00 -30.88
CA GLU A 3 -22.92 -30.14 -29.67
C GLU A 3 -21.73 -30.48 -28.74
N MET A 4 -21.40 -31.77 -28.61
CA MET A 4 -20.23 -32.26 -27.87
C MET A 4 -18.91 -31.80 -28.51
N ALA A 5 -18.86 -31.75 -29.85
CA ALA A 5 -17.69 -31.27 -30.59
C ALA A 5 -17.46 -29.75 -30.38
N LYS A 6 -18.53 -28.94 -30.44
CA LYS A 6 -18.46 -27.51 -30.13
C LYS A 6 -17.97 -27.23 -28.71
N LYS A 7 -18.44 -27.99 -27.72
CA LYS A 7 -18.03 -27.84 -26.32
C LYS A 7 -16.55 -28.21 -26.11
N HIS A 8 -16.07 -29.28 -26.75
CA HIS A 8 -14.64 -29.64 -26.70
C HIS A 8 -13.75 -28.61 -27.40
N GLN A 9 -14.20 -28.04 -28.51
CA GLN A 9 -13.45 -27.02 -29.25
C GLN A 9 -13.33 -25.71 -28.45
N LEU A 10 -14.40 -25.31 -27.76
CA LEU A 10 -14.38 -24.20 -26.79
C LEU A 10 -13.42 -24.46 -25.63
N ILE A 11 -13.39 -25.66 -25.05
CA ILE A 11 -12.48 -26.01 -23.95
C ILE A 11 -11.01 -25.89 -24.39
N ILE A 12 -10.68 -26.40 -25.58
CA ILE A 12 -9.32 -26.33 -26.16
C ILE A 12 -8.92 -24.87 -26.43
N GLU A 13 -9.83 -24.03 -26.93
CA GLU A 13 -9.56 -22.60 -27.11
C GLU A 13 -9.33 -21.87 -25.77
N TYR A 14 -10.11 -22.20 -24.73
CA TYR A 14 -9.95 -21.61 -23.39
C TYR A 14 -8.64 -22.02 -22.71
N GLU A 15 -8.22 -23.28 -22.83
CA GLU A 15 -6.93 -23.77 -22.32
C GLU A 15 -5.76 -23.03 -23.01
N ASN A 16 -5.84 -22.86 -24.33
CA ASN A 16 -4.84 -22.11 -25.10
C ASN A 16 -4.74 -20.63 -24.68
N VAL A 17 -5.89 -19.99 -24.39
CA VAL A 17 -5.92 -18.58 -23.93
C VAL A 17 -5.33 -18.44 -22.53
N ALA A 18 -5.58 -19.39 -21.63
CA ALA A 18 -4.98 -19.38 -20.29
C ALA A 18 -3.46 -19.51 -20.35
N ASP A 19 -2.94 -20.39 -21.20
CA ASP A 19 -1.51 -20.58 -21.42
C ASP A 19 -0.84 -19.37 -22.07
N LEU A 20 -1.51 -18.73 -23.04
CA LEU A 20 -1.03 -17.49 -23.65
C LEU A 20 -0.96 -16.34 -22.63
N ARG A 21 -1.96 -16.23 -21.74
CA ARG A 21 -1.94 -15.24 -20.65
C ARG A 21 -0.82 -15.52 -19.65
N ALA A 22 -0.54 -16.79 -19.35
CA ALA A 22 0.55 -17.17 -18.46
C ALA A 22 1.93 -16.81 -19.06
N LYS A 23 2.15 -17.12 -20.33
CA LYS A 23 3.38 -16.78 -21.07
C LYS A 23 3.58 -15.27 -21.18
N LEU A 24 2.53 -14.52 -21.50
CA LEU A 24 2.59 -13.06 -21.54
C LEU A 24 2.95 -12.45 -20.17
N LYS A 25 2.37 -12.97 -19.08
CA LYS A 25 2.72 -12.57 -17.71
C LYS A 25 4.18 -12.89 -17.36
N GLU A 26 4.74 -13.96 -17.91
CA GLU A 26 6.13 -14.36 -17.66
C GLU A 26 7.12 -13.48 -18.44
N GLU A 27 6.84 -13.19 -19.71
CA GLU A 27 7.62 -12.23 -20.51
C GLU A 27 7.57 -10.81 -19.93
N GLN A 28 6.39 -10.35 -19.50
CA GLN A 28 6.24 -9.08 -18.81
C GLN A 28 7.07 -9.05 -17.52
N ARG A 29 7.05 -10.12 -16.71
CA ARG A 29 7.86 -10.22 -15.49
C ARG A 29 9.36 -10.16 -15.78
N ASN A 30 9.83 -10.77 -16.86
CA ASN A 30 11.24 -10.73 -17.27
C ASN A 30 11.68 -9.33 -17.73
N LEU A 31 10.80 -8.54 -18.35
CA LEU A 31 11.04 -7.12 -18.67
C LEU A 31 11.04 -6.20 -17.43
N ILE A 32 10.34 -6.60 -16.38
CA ILE A 32 10.11 -5.82 -15.15
C ILE A 32 11.19 -6.05 -14.06
N GLY A 33 11.97 -7.13 -14.17
CA GLY A 33 12.83 -7.69 -13.12
C GLY A 33 13.87 -6.77 -12.45
N THR A 34 14.14 -5.59 -13.00
CA THR A 34 15.08 -4.60 -12.43
C THR A 34 14.41 -3.39 -11.76
N ARG A 35 13.10 -3.17 -11.89
CA ARG A 35 12.40 -1.97 -11.38
C ARG A 35 11.37 -2.20 -10.25
N THR A 36 11.02 -3.44 -9.92
CA THR A 36 9.87 -3.72 -9.02
C THR A 36 10.13 -3.60 -7.53
N PHE A 37 11.38 -3.52 -7.07
CA PHE A 37 11.67 -3.41 -5.64
C PHE A 37 11.27 -2.05 -5.05
N ASP A 38 11.20 -1.00 -5.87
CA ASP A 38 11.03 0.39 -5.43
C ASP A 38 9.72 1.06 -5.90
N VAL A 39 8.70 0.29 -6.30
CA VAL A 39 7.43 0.85 -6.85
C VAL A 39 6.83 1.93 -5.96
N PHE A 40 6.86 1.76 -4.63
CA PHE A 40 6.28 2.73 -3.70
C PHE A 40 7.27 3.74 -3.14
N ARG A 41 8.57 3.60 -3.42
CA ARG A 41 9.61 4.49 -2.88
C ARG A 41 9.35 5.97 -3.15
N PRO A 42 8.87 6.39 -4.35
CA PRO A 42 8.62 7.80 -4.63
C PRO A 42 7.46 8.41 -3.83
N VAL A 43 6.52 7.59 -3.36
CA VAL A 43 5.29 8.04 -2.69
C VAL A 43 5.20 7.60 -1.23
N ALA A 44 6.19 6.84 -0.74
CA ALA A 44 6.21 6.24 0.58
C ALA A 44 5.96 7.30 1.66
N ILE A 45 5.05 6.98 2.58
CA ILE A 45 4.85 7.79 3.78
C ILE A 45 6.16 7.94 4.54
N GLN A 46 6.44 9.17 4.98
CA GLN A 46 7.64 9.53 5.71
C GLN A 46 7.31 9.80 7.18
N ASN A 47 8.27 9.58 8.08
CA ASN A 47 8.07 9.92 9.49
C ASN A 47 7.82 11.41 9.64
N GLU A 48 8.54 12.25 8.88
CA GLU A 48 8.45 13.70 8.89
C GLU A 48 7.02 14.22 8.67
N GLU A 49 6.21 13.53 7.86
CA GLU A 49 4.80 13.88 7.64
C GLU A 49 3.98 13.71 8.92
N ILE A 50 4.22 12.63 9.67
CA ILE A 50 3.55 12.32 10.95
C ILE A 50 4.04 13.28 12.04
N ILE A 51 5.35 13.52 12.09
CA ILE A 51 6.00 14.45 13.02
C ILE A 51 5.44 15.87 12.85
N ALA A 52 5.29 16.32 11.60
CA ALA A 52 4.76 17.64 11.29
C ALA A 52 3.34 17.83 11.82
N ILE A 53 2.48 16.82 11.72
CA ILE A 53 1.13 16.84 12.30
C ILE A 53 1.22 16.94 13.83
N ASN A 54 2.02 16.08 14.47
CA ASN A 54 2.12 16.05 15.94
C ASN A 54 2.58 17.39 16.52
N LYS A 55 3.55 18.05 15.88
CA LYS A 55 4.08 19.36 16.31
C LYS A 55 3.06 20.50 16.24
N GLN A 56 1.94 20.33 15.55
CA GLN A 56 0.88 21.34 15.54
C GLN A 56 0.05 21.34 16.82
N TYR A 57 0.03 20.23 17.55
CA TYR A 57 -0.88 20.02 18.69
C TYR A 57 -0.17 19.73 20.02
N PHE A 58 1.14 19.46 19.99
CA PHE A 58 1.90 19.09 21.17
C PHE A 58 3.30 19.74 21.18
N THR A 59 3.79 20.05 22.38
CA THR A 59 5.12 20.60 22.67
C THR A 59 6.10 19.51 23.09
N GLU A 60 7.42 19.75 23.05
CA GLU A 60 8.42 18.76 23.49
C GLU A 60 8.22 18.32 24.95
N ASP A 61 7.79 19.25 25.82
CA ASP A 61 7.48 18.98 27.24
C ASP A 61 6.28 18.05 27.43
N ASP A 62 5.36 18.00 26.45
CA ASP A 62 4.22 17.07 26.48
C ASP A 62 4.63 15.61 26.35
N PHE A 63 5.88 15.37 25.94
CA PHE A 63 6.40 14.05 25.60
C PHE A 63 7.56 13.57 26.48
N ASP A 64 8.18 14.43 27.28
CA ASP A 64 9.43 14.15 27.99
C ASP A 64 9.28 13.27 29.25
N LYS A 65 8.04 12.91 29.63
CA LYS A 65 7.78 12.21 30.91
C LYS A 65 7.95 10.69 30.88
N THR A 66 8.09 10.00 29.74
CA THR A 66 8.30 8.52 29.75
C THR A 66 8.85 7.81 28.50
N MET A 67 9.04 8.37 27.29
CA MET A 67 9.31 7.50 26.12
C MET A 67 10.29 8.03 25.04
N LEU A 68 11.20 7.13 24.63
CA LEU A 68 12.06 7.23 23.45
C LEU A 68 11.21 7.34 22.17
N GLU A 69 11.44 8.43 21.43
CA GLU A 69 10.76 8.86 20.18
C GLU A 69 9.40 9.57 20.35
N PRO A 70 9.42 10.77 20.97
CA PRO A 70 8.25 11.61 21.22
C PRO A 70 7.44 12.02 19.97
N LEU A 71 8.02 11.95 18.77
CA LEU A 71 7.35 12.43 17.55
C LEU A 71 6.51 11.36 16.82
N ARG A 72 6.44 10.13 17.35
CA ARG A 72 5.55 9.06 16.85
C ARG A 72 4.34 8.89 17.76
N ALA A 73 3.38 9.82 17.72
CA ALA A 73 2.10 9.68 18.44
C ALA A 73 1.16 8.64 17.78
N ILE A 74 1.65 7.44 17.49
CA ILE A 74 0.82 6.29 17.10
C ILE A 74 0.91 5.25 18.22
N TYR A 75 0.44 5.67 19.39
CA TYR A 75 0.22 4.76 20.50
C TYR A 75 -0.98 3.87 20.17
N VAL A 76 -0.74 2.56 20.10
CA VAL A 76 -1.81 1.56 20.23
C VAL A 76 -2.07 1.39 21.73
N ALA A 77 -3.31 1.11 22.13
CA ALA A 77 -3.78 1.05 23.53
C ALA A 77 -3.01 0.08 24.48
N GLU A 78 -1.94 -0.58 24.03
CA GLU A 78 -1.18 -1.61 24.75
C GLU A 78 0.34 -1.34 24.79
N GLY A 79 0.81 -0.10 24.61
CA GLY A 79 2.25 0.19 24.64
C GLY A 79 3.02 -0.30 23.41
N LYS A 80 2.32 -0.59 22.32
CA LYS A 80 2.92 -0.89 21.01
C LYS A 80 2.94 0.37 20.16
N PHE A 81 4.09 0.63 19.56
CA PHE A 81 4.26 1.72 18.60
C PHE A 81 3.94 1.22 17.20
N LEU A 82 3.06 1.93 16.50
CA LEU A 82 2.98 1.77 15.05
C LEU A 82 4.16 2.56 14.43
N THR A 83 5.00 1.87 13.67
CA THR A 83 6.10 2.51 12.93
C THR A 83 5.63 2.98 11.56
N GLU A 84 6.32 3.96 10.98
CA GLU A 84 6.09 4.37 9.59
C GLU A 84 6.19 3.18 8.63
N SER A 85 7.16 2.28 8.82
CA SER A 85 7.24 1.03 8.05
C SER A 85 5.97 0.16 8.15
N THR A 86 5.34 0.08 9.32
CA THR A 86 4.09 -0.68 9.49
C THR A 86 2.93 -0.04 8.74
N ILE A 87 2.85 1.30 8.76
CA ILE A 87 1.86 2.07 8.00
C ILE A 87 2.12 1.91 6.51
N HIS A 88 3.37 2.07 6.08
CA HIS A 88 3.81 1.93 4.70
C HIS A 88 3.37 0.58 4.12
N GLU A 89 3.66 -0.52 4.81
CA GLU A 89 3.27 -1.85 4.37
C GLU A 89 1.75 -2.06 4.34
N SER A 90 1.01 -1.41 5.22
CA SER A 90 -0.46 -1.46 5.22
C SER A 90 -1.04 -0.70 4.02
N LEU A 91 -0.56 0.52 3.76
CA LEU A 91 -0.96 1.34 2.61
C LEU A 91 -0.62 0.64 1.28
N LYS A 92 0.58 0.07 1.19
CA LYS A 92 1.03 -0.73 0.05
C LYS A 92 0.12 -1.92 -0.23
N LYS A 93 -0.27 -2.68 0.79
CA LYS A 93 -1.19 -3.81 0.63
C LYS A 93 -2.54 -3.37 0.09
N ILE A 94 -3.11 -2.29 0.63
CA ILE A 94 -4.41 -1.78 0.17
C ILE A 94 -4.30 -1.27 -1.28
N ALA A 95 -3.23 -0.53 -1.61
CA ALA A 95 -2.98 -0.06 -2.97
C ALA A 95 -2.86 -1.22 -3.97
N LEU A 96 -2.11 -2.28 -3.64
CA LEU A 96 -2.00 -3.48 -4.48
C LEU A 96 -3.34 -4.22 -4.64
N ASN A 97 -4.15 -4.29 -3.58
CA ASN A 97 -5.45 -4.95 -3.60
C ASN A 97 -6.43 -4.29 -4.58
N VAL A 98 -6.31 -2.98 -4.84
CA VAL A 98 -7.11 -2.29 -5.89
C VAL A 98 -6.92 -2.93 -7.26
N PHE A 99 -5.74 -3.47 -7.54
CA PHE A 99 -5.39 -4.12 -8.81
C PHE A 99 -5.51 -5.66 -8.74
N GLY A 100 -6.05 -6.20 -7.64
CA GLY A 100 -6.21 -7.65 -7.45
C GLY A 100 -4.90 -8.41 -7.29
N VAL A 101 -3.83 -7.73 -6.84
CA VAL A 101 -2.50 -8.33 -6.65
C VAL A 101 -2.00 -8.16 -5.21
N THR A 102 -1.02 -8.99 -4.82
CA THR A 102 -0.43 -8.93 -3.46
C THR A 102 1.07 -8.60 -3.46
N LYS A 103 1.71 -8.57 -4.63
CA LYS A 103 3.14 -8.33 -4.80
C LYS A 103 3.39 -7.41 -5.98
N ASN A 104 4.42 -6.56 -5.88
CA ASN A 104 4.81 -5.63 -6.94
C ASN A 104 5.08 -6.33 -8.27
N LYS A 105 5.65 -7.54 -8.24
CA LYS A 105 5.98 -8.33 -9.44
C LYS A 105 4.77 -8.79 -10.24
N ASP A 106 3.58 -8.74 -9.66
CA ASP A 106 2.35 -9.18 -10.30
C ASP A 106 1.61 -7.99 -10.97
N LEU A 107 2.14 -6.77 -10.84
CA LEU A 107 1.67 -5.58 -11.57
C LEU A 107 2.16 -5.59 -13.02
N MET A 108 1.31 -5.10 -13.92
CA MET A 108 1.68 -4.79 -15.29
C MET A 108 2.36 -3.40 -15.36
N GLN A 109 3.15 -3.14 -16.41
CA GLN A 109 3.89 -1.88 -16.56
C GLN A 109 2.97 -0.65 -16.55
N GLU A 110 1.83 -0.76 -17.22
CA GLU A 110 0.80 0.28 -17.28
C GLU A 110 0.14 0.57 -15.91
N GLN A 111 0.25 -0.35 -14.95
CA GLN A 111 -0.33 -0.21 -13.61
C GLN A 111 0.62 0.45 -12.60
N LEU A 112 1.91 0.61 -12.93
CA LEU A 112 2.91 1.10 -11.97
C LEU A 112 2.62 2.52 -11.48
N LEU A 113 2.20 3.42 -12.37
CA LEU A 113 1.83 4.78 -11.97
C LEU A 113 0.50 4.79 -11.20
N GLN A 114 -0.48 4.02 -11.67
CA GLN A 114 -1.80 3.95 -11.06
C GLN A 114 -1.76 3.38 -9.63
N VAL A 115 -0.87 2.43 -9.34
CA VAL A 115 -0.71 1.91 -7.98
C VAL A 115 -0.04 2.92 -7.05
N GLN A 116 0.84 3.78 -7.57
CA GLN A 116 1.41 4.90 -6.81
C GLN A 116 0.35 5.95 -6.50
N GLU A 117 -0.52 6.28 -7.46
CA GLU A 117 -1.66 7.18 -7.26
C GLU A 117 -2.64 6.63 -6.21
N ALA A 118 -2.95 5.34 -6.28
CA ALA A 118 -3.80 4.67 -5.28
C ALA A 118 -3.15 4.73 -3.89
N TYR A 119 -1.85 4.45 -3.77
CA TYR A 119 -1.11 4.59 -2.52
C TYR A 119 -1.19 6.01 -1.98
N GLN A 120 -0.93 7.02 -2.83
CA GLN A 120 -0.95 8.42 -2.45
C GLN A 120 -2.33 8.83 -1.93
N ALA A 121 -3.42 8.41 -2.59
CA ALA A 121 -4.77 8.68 -2.12
C ALA A 121 -5.06 8.07 -0.73
N PHE A 122 -4.59 6.85 -0.48
CA PHE A 122 -4.71 6.24 0.86
C PHE A 122 -3.81 6.92 1.90
N LYS A 123 -2.61 7.36 1.52
CA LYS A 123 -1.71 8.14 2.39
C LYS A 123 -2.35 9.45 2.80
N ASP A 124 -2.91 10.21 1.85
CA ASP A 124 -3.57 11.49 2.12
C ASP A 124 -4.78 11.31 3.04
N LEU A 125 -5.58 10.27 2.80
CA LEU A 125 -6.69 9.91 3.67
C LEU A 125 -6.21 9.56 5.09
N TYR A 126 -5.14 8.76 5.20
CA TYR A 126 -4.54 8.39 6.48
C TYR A 126 -4.08 9.62 7.26
N LEU A 127 -3.30 10.52 6.63
CA LEU A 127 -2.75 11.72 7.27
C LEU A 127 -3.86 12.65 7.77
N ARG A 128 -4.90 12.86 6.96
CA ARG A 128 -6.07 13.67 7.37
C ARG A 128 -6.78 13.08 8.59
N LEU A 129 -7.09 11.78 8.57
CA LEU A 129 -7.77 11.13 9.69
C LEU A 129 -6.88 11.05 10.94
N TYR A 130 -5.57 10.92 10.75
CA TYR A 130 -4.59 10.95 11.82
C TYR A 130 -4.56 12.32 12.51
N GLU A 131 -4.52 13.39 11.73
CA GLU A 131 -4.61 14.77 12.25
C GLU A 131 -5.91 14.98 13.04
N GLU A 132 -7.05 14.56 12.50
CA GLU A 132 -8.33 14.65 13.20
C GLU A 132 -8.29 13.94 14.56
N ARG A 133 -7.70 12.74 14.62
CA ARG A 133 -7.51 11.98 15.88
C ARG A 133 -6.61 12.75 16.85
N VAL A 134 -5.46 13.23 16.38
CA VAL A 134 -4.50 13.97 17.19
C VAL A 134 -5.11 15.25 17.77
N SER A 135 -5.87 16.00 16.96
CA SER A 135 -6.54 17.22 17.40
C SER A 135 -7.57 16.98 18.51
N LYS A 136 -8.24 15.82 18.53
CA LYS A 136 -9.20 15.43 19.58
C LYS A 136 -8.47 15.09 20.87
N ILE A 137 -7.39 14.31 20.79
CA ILE A 137 -6.56 13.96 21.95
C ILE A 137 -6.01 15.23 22.61
N ALA A 138 -5.59 16.22 21.82
CA ALA A 138 -5.09 17.49 22.33
C ALA A 138 -6.17 18.33 23.06
N LYS A 139 -7.45 18.23 22.64
CA LYS A 139 -8.58 18.94 23.27
C LYS A 139 -9.10 18.27 24.54
N GLU A 140 -8.85 16.98 24.73
CA GLU A 140 -9.28 16.21 25.90
C GLU A 140 -8.30 16.30 27.07
N ARG A 141 -7.18 17.02 26.89
CA ARG A 141 -6.23 17.39 27.95
C ARG A 141 -6.66 18.64 28.69
#